data_AF-A0A7C1E7R9-F1
#
_entry.id   AF-A0A7C1E7R9-F1
#
_cell.length_a   1.000
_cell.length_b   1.000
_cell.length_c   1.000
_cell.angle_alpha   90.00
_cell.angle_beta   90.00
_cell.angle_gamma   90.00
#
_symmetry.space_group_name_H-M   'P 1'
#
loop_
_entity.id
_entity.type
_entity.pdbx_description
1 polymer ?
#
loop_
_entity_poly.entity_id
_entity_poly.type
_entity_poly.pdbx_seq_one_letter_code
_entity_poly.pdbx_strand_id
1 'polypeptide(L)'
;MTDEIIIAPASTWQHILSQPSDAFVAEVARVRAETPAEAKHAIGWYRTLLDGAMKSHQRNPNDDVAFIRAPGRVNLLGTHIDHRGGRVNPIAVRELMLVMFPRTDNRVRIANADASFAPDEFAIADLLPDGPVSDWPDWTLSTPNRLKEQGLLGTWGSYARAACAYMANAWAETDSIRGFDLYVDTQLPPSAGLSSSSALTVGSAIALHVANERTFDRRELAEQ
;
A
#
# COMPACT_ATOMS: atom_id res chain seq x y z
N MET A 1 19.62 -8.12 6.50
CA MET A 1 18.35 -8.47 7.19
C MET A 1 17.34 -8.60 6.09
N THR A 2 16.76 -9.79 5.92
CA THR A 2 15.76 -10.03 4.88
C THR A 2 14.60 -9.06 5.09
N ASP A 3 14.30 -8.29 4.05
CA ASP A 3 13.16 -7.36 3.97
C ASP A 3 11.84 -8.13 3.82
N GLU A 4 11.69 -9.19 4.62
CA GLU A 4 10.63 -10.17 4.48
C GLU A 4 9.41 -9.68 5.26
N ILE A 5 8.32 -9.43 4.54
CA ILE A 5 7.06 -9.03 5.14
C ILE A 5 6.48 -10.24 5.85
N ILE A 6 6.30 -10.11 7.15
CA ILE A 6 5.78 -11.19 7.98
C ILE A 6 4.26 -11.27 7.79
N ILE A 7 3.81 -12.40 7.25
CA ILE A 7 2.41 -12.81 7.26
C ILE A 7 2.20 -13.72 8.46
N ALA A 8 1.22 -13.40 9.30
CA ALA A 8 0.83 -14.24 10.42
C ALA A 8 -0.67 -14.08 10.71
N PRO A 9 -1.30 -15.03 11.42
CA PRO A 9 -2.69 -14.87 11.85
C PRO A 9 -2.90 -13.57 12.61
N ALA A 10 -4.04 -12.90 12.39
CA ALA A 10 -4.36 -11.64 13.07
C ALA A 10 -4.31 -11.75 14.60
N SER A 11 -4.67 -12.90 15.17
CA SER A 11 -4.55 -13.21 16.60
C SER A 11 -3.11 -13.14 17.13
N THR A 12 -2.13 -13.56 16.32
CA THR A 12 -0.70 -13.45 16.65
C THR A 12 -0.30 -11.98 16.77
N TRP A 13 -0.71 -11.16 15.81
CA TRP A 13 -0.46 -9.72 15.85
C TRP A 13 -1.22 -9.03 17.00
N GLN A 14 -2.47 -9.40 17.28
CA GLN A 14 -3.22 -8.88 18.42
C GLN A 14 -2.51 -9.16 19.74
N HIS A 15 -1.92 -10.35 19.90
CA HIS A 15 -1.13 -10.69 21.09
C HIS A 15 0.13 -9.82 21.19
N ILE A 16 0.92 -9.75 20.13
CA ILE A 16 2.16 -8.95 20.06
C ILE A 16 1.89 -7.46 20.37
N LEU A 17 0.85 -6.89 19.77
CA LEU A 17 0.52 -5.47 19.91
C LEU A 17 -0.09 -5.15 21.28
N SER A 18 -0.75 -6.11 21.92
CA SER A 18 -1.32 -5.94 23.27
C SER A 18 -0.28 -6.08 24.38
N GLN A 19 0.75 -6.88 24.17
CA GLN A 19 1.83 -7.14 25.12
C GLN A 19 3.19 -7.09 24.41
N PRO A 20 3.61 -5.90 23.93
CA PRO A 20 4.83 -5.79 23.13
C PRO A 20 6.06 -6.07 24.00
N SER A 21 6.95 -6.93 23.50
CA SER A 21 8.25 -7.16 24.12
C SER A 21 9.15 -5.93 23.98
N ASP A 22 10.12 -5.77 24.88
CA ASP A 22 11.08 -4.65 24.80
C ASP A 22 11.86 -4.64 23.48
N ALA A 23 12.16 -5.83 22.92
CA ALA A 23 12.80 -5.97 21.62
C ALA A 23 11.91 -5.44 20.48
N PHE A 24 10.61 -5.74 20.51
CA PHE A 24 9.67 -5.21 19.52
C PHE A 24 9.49 -3.70 19.64
N VAL A 25 9.38 -3.18 20.86
CA VAL A 25 9.33 -1.72 21.10
C VAL A 25 10.59 -1.03 20.58
N ALA A 26 11.77 -1.59 20.85
CA ALA A 26 13.04 -1.06 20.39
C ALA A 26 13.14 -1.07 18.85
N GLU A 27 12.63 -2.11 18.20
CA GLU A 27 12.63 -2.19 16.73
C GLU A 27 11.67 -1.17 16.11
N VAL A 28 10.46 -1.00 16.66
CA VAL A 28 9.52 0.05 16.21
C VAL A 28 10.14 1.43 16.39
N ALA A 29 10.77 1.70 17.54
CA ALA A 29 11.47 2.96 17.82
C ALA A 29 12.59 3.22 16.80
N ARG A 30 13.39 2.19 16.49
CA ARG A 30 14.47 2.26 15.49
C ARG A 30 13.95 2.56 14.09
N VAL A 31 12.92 1.86 13.63
CA VAL A 31 12.34 2.03 12.29
C VAL A 31 11.70 3.40 12.12
N ARG A 32 11.06 3.92 13.18
CA ARG A 32 10.40 5.23 13.17
C ARG A 32 11.31 6.40 13.53
N ALA A 33 12.57 6.14 13.89
CA ALA A 33 13.51 7.13 14.41
C ALA A 33 12.93 7.91 15.61
N GLU A 34 12.28 7.18 16.52
CA GLU A 34 11.56 7.68 17.69
C GLU A 34 12.15 7.11 18.99
N THR A 35 11.77 7.68 20.13
CA THR A 35 12.09 7.09 21.45
C THR A 35 11.22 5.86 21.73
N PRO A 36 11.63 4.95 22.66
CA PRO A 36 10.78 3.83 23.08
C PRO A 36 9.41 4.25 23.65
N ALA A 37 9.30 5.45 24.21
CA ALA A 37 8.04 5.97 24.72
C ALA A 37 7.08 6.36 23.59
N GLU A 38 7.60 7.04 22.56
CA GLU A 38 6.83 7.39 21.34
C GLU A 38 6.45 6.13 20.55
N ALA A 39 7.35 5.15 20.46
CA ALA A 39 7.08 3.87 19.81
C ALA A 39 5.90 3.11 20.45
N LYS A 40 5.72 3.20 21.77
CA LYS A 40 4.53 2.62 22.45
C LYS A 40 3.22 3.27 22.00
N HIS A 41 3.24 4.57 21.69
CA HIS A 41 2.07 5.24 21.11
C HIS A 41 1.78 4.73 19.70
N ALA A 42 2.82 4.56 18.87
CA ALA A 42 2.69 3.98 17.53
C ALA A 42 2.16 2.53 17.57
N ILE A 43 2.62 1.71 18.52
CA ILE A 43 2.09 0.34 18.73
C ILE A 43 0.60 0.37 19.09
N GLY A 44 0.18 1.33 19.93
CA GLY A 44 -1.22 1.57 20.22
C GLY A 44 -2.04 1.88 18.96
N TRP A 45 -1.48 2.68 18.05
CA TRP A 45 -2.08 2.96 16.75
C TRP A 45 -2.13 1.73 15.82
N TYR A 46 -1.07 0.91 15.77
CA TYR A 46 -1.06 -0.34 15.01
C TYR A 46 -2.14 -1.32 15.46
N ARG A 47 -2.44 -1.36 16.76
CA ARG A 47 -3.56 -2.14 17.29
C ARG A 47 -4.90 -1.61 16.78
N THR A 48 -5.14 -0.30 16.84
CA THR A 48 -6.39 0.29 16.32
C THR A 48 -6.56 0.08 14.82
N LEU A 49 -5.44 0.06 14.09
CA LEU A 49 -5.40 -0.24 12.66
C LEU A 49 -5.84 -1.68 12.38
N LEU A 50 -5.31 -2.66 13.12
CA LEU A 50 -5.68 -4.06 12.96
C LEU A 50 -7.16 -4.29 13.27
N ASP A 51 -7.64 -3.73 14.38
CA ASP A 51 -9.05 -3.86 14.78
C ASP A 51 -9.98 -3.21 13.74
N GLY A 52 -9.61 -2.04 13.22
CA GLY A 52 -10.33 -1.35 12.14
C GLY A 52 -10.35 -2.16 10.85
N ALA A 53 -9.21 -2.74 10.46
CA ALA A 53 -9.08 -3.57 9.27
C ALA A 53 -9.93 -4.84 9.36
N MET A 54 -9.85 -5.55 10.48
CA MET A 54 -10.65 -6.74 10.73
C MET A 54 -12.14 -6.43 10.69
N LYS A 55 -12.57 -5.33 11.31
CA LYS A 55 -13.97 -4.90 11.29
C LYS A 55 -14.43 -4.50 9.88
N SER A 56 -13.66 -3.68 9.17
CA SER A 56 -14.03 -3.16 7.85
C SER A 56 -14.17 -4.27 6.81
N HIS A 57 -13.27 -5.26 6.87
CA HIS A 57 -13.21 -6.35 5.91
C HIS A 57 -13.84 -7.65 6.42
N GLN A 58 -14.44 -7.62 7.62
CA GLN A 58 -15.11 -8.76 8.26
C GLN A 58 -14.18 -9.98 8.40
N ARG A 59 -12.92 -9.73 8.77
CA ARG A 59 -11.88 -10.76 8.92
C ARG A 59 -11.86 -11.37 10.32
N ASN A 60 -11.46 -12.63 10.37
CA ASN A 60 -11.39 -13.44 11.59
C ASN A 60 -9.98 -13.42 12.21
N PRO A 61 -9.83 -13.72 13.51
CA PRO A 61 -8.51 -13.77 14.16
C PRO A 61 -7.52 -14.81 13.60
N ASN A 62 -8.02 -15.79 12.85
CA ASN A 62 -7.19 -16.81 12.20
C ASN A 62 -6.84 -16.46 10.75
N ASP A 63 -7.39 -15.36 10.20
CA ASP A 63 -7.03 -14.91 8.87
C ASP A 63 -5.61 -14.33 8.92
N ASP A 64 -4.82 -14.73 7.94
CA ASP A 64 -3.46 -14.25 7.75
C ASP A 64 -3.46 -12.76 7.40
N VAL A 65 -2.57 -12.01 8.04
CA VAL A 65 -2.44 -10.57 7.88
C VAL A 65 -0.98 -10.14 7.89
N ALA A 66 -0.67 -9.11 7.12
CA ALA A 66 0.60 -8.42 7.15
C ALA A 66 0.42 -6.91 7.38
N PHE A 67 1.41 -6.30 8.02
CA PHE A 67 1.56 -4.86 8.08
C PHE A 67 2.56 -4.40 7.02
N ILE A 68 2.15 -3.42 6.23
CA ILE A 68 3.00 -2.77 5.23
C ILE A 68 3.15 -1.31 5.63
N ARG A 69 4.39 -0.84 5.61
CA ARG A 69 4.75 0.53 5.91
C ARG A 69 5.26 1.19 4.64
N ALA A 70 4.59 2.24 4.19
CA ALA A 70 5.03 3.05 3.05
C ALA A 70 5.22 4.50 3.50
N PRO A 71 6.46 5.02 3.61
CA PRO A 71 6.68 6.40 4.00
C PRO A 71 6.30 7.36 2.87
N GLY A 72 5.73 8.51 3.24
CA GLY A 72 5.68 9.66 2.36
C GLY A 72 7.08 10.26 2.15
N ARG A 73 7.17 11.28 1.31
CA ARG A 73 8.42 12.04 1.12
C ARG A 73 8.19 13.54 1.02
N VAL A 74 9.17 14.30 1.48
CA VAL A 74 9.29 15.73 1.19
C VAL A 74 10.52 15.94 0.32
N ASN A 75 10.41 16.82 -0.68
CA ASN A 75 11.55 17.18 -1.51
C ASN A 75 12.24 18.40 -0.90
N LEU A 76 13.52 18.29 -0.53
CA LEU A 76 14.26 19.40 0.04
C LEU A 76 14.74 20.36 -1.06
N LEU A 77 15.19 19.81 -2.19
CA LEU A 77 15.66 20.55 -3.35
C LEU A 77 15.29 19.82 -4.66
N GLY A 78 15.09 20.59 -5.73
CA GLY A 78 14.85 20.05 -7.07
C GLY A 78 13.38 19.75 -7.36
N THR A 79 12.49 20.74 -7.18
CA THR A 79 11.05 20.58 -7.51
C THR A 79 10.84 20.73 -9.02
N HIS A 80 10.00 19.88 -9.62
CA HIS A 80 9.65 19.90 -11.06
C HIS A 80 10.82 19.74 -12.04
N ILE A 81 11.90 19.08 -11.63
CA ILE A 81 13.05 18.79 -12.51
C ILE A 81 13.29 17.29 -12.70
N ASP A 82 12.68 16.44 -11.87
CA ASP A 82 12.75 14.97 -11.93
C ASP A 82 12.31 14.42 -13.31
N HIS A 83 11.11 14.80 -13.76
CA HIS A 83 10.57 14.41 -15.07
C HIS A 83 11.34 15.01 -16.27
N ARG A 84 12.36 15.83 -16.01
CA ARG A 84 13.28 16.39 -17.01
C ARG A 84 14.70 15.83 -16.89
N GLY A 85 14.89 14.76 -16.12
CA GLY A 85 16.20 14.14 -15.88
C GLY A 85 17.09 14.90 -14.88
N GLY A 86 16.53 15.88 -14.16
CA GLY A 86 17.20 16.60 -13.10
C GLY A 86 17.34 15.76 -11.82
N ARG A 87 18.34 16.10 -11.00
CA ARG A 87 18.58 15.44 -9.71
C ARG A 87 17.71 16.06 -8.61
N VAL A 88 17.12 15.22 -7.79
CA VAL A 88 16.30 15.63 -6.63
C VAL A 88 16.95 15.23 -5.32
N ASN A 89 16.56 15.88 -4.22
CA ASN A 89 17.01 15.53 -2.88
C ASN A 89 15.81 15.32 -1.94
N PRO A 90 15.11 14.18 -2.05
CA PRO A 90 13.99 13.86 -1.19
C PRO A 90 14.46 13.22 0.11
N ILE A 91 13.67 13.38 1.16
CA ILE A 91 13.78 12.62 2.40
C ILE A 91 12.44 11.97 2.72
N ALA A 92 12.49 10.71 3.14
CA ALA A 92 11.32 10.01 3.65
C ALA A 92 10.84 10.67 4.95
N VAL A 93 9.53 10.82 5.09
CA VAL A 93 8.90 11.42 6.28
C VAL A 93 7.98 10.38 6.95
N ARG A 94 6.91 10.84 7.60
CA ARG A 94 5.94 9.97 8.29
C ARG A 94 5.32 8.94 7.36
N GLU A 95 4.78 7.90 7.98
CA GLU A 95 4.29 6.71 7.30
C GLU A 95 2.79 6.72 7.03
N LEU A 96 2.46 6.09 5.90
CA LEU A 96 1.19 5.47 5.65
C LEU A 96 1.32 3.99 6.04
N MET A 97 0.43 3.52 6.90
CA MET A 97 0.36 2.13 7.33
C MET A 97 -0.78 1.44 6.59
N LEU A 98 -0.51 0.26 6.08
CA LEU A 98 -1.50 -0.60 5.44
C LEU A 98 -1.57 -1.93 6.17
N VAL A 99 -2.78 -2.35 6.52
CA VAL A 99 -3.07 -3.68 7.04
C VAL A 99 -3.66 -4.50 5.90
N MET A 100 -3.02 -5.61 5.61
CA MET A 100 -3.12 -6.35 4.37
C MET A 100 -3.59 -7.78 4.66
N PHE A 101 -4.73 -8.19 4.13
CA PHE A 101 -5.17 -9.59 4.14
C PHE A 101 -5.14 -10.17 2.72
N PRO A 102 -4.36 -11.23 2.45
CA PRO A 102 -4.38 -11.88 1.16
C PRO A 102 -5.78 -12.47 0.89
N ARG A 103 -6.14 -12.56 -0.39
CA ARG A 103 -7.35 -13.25 -0.85
C ARG A 103 -6.97 -14.36 -1.81
N THR A 104 -7.93 -15.25 -2.05
CA THR A 104 -7.79 -16.33 -3.04
C THR A 104 -8.42 -15.98 -4.39
N ASP A 105 -9.27 -14.95 -4.43
CA ASP A 105 -9.87 -14.42 -5.65
C ASP A 105 -9.07 -13.22 -6.20
N ASN A 106 -9.45 -12.74 -7.38
CA ASN A 106 -8.78 -11.64 -8.09
C ASN A 106 -9.25 -10.23 -7.63
N ARG A 107 -9.96 -10.15 -6.50
CA ARG A 107 -10.60 -8.90 -6.06
C ARG A 107 -9.70 -8.14 -5.10
N VAL A 108 -9.68 -6.82 -5.24
CA VAL A 108 -9.05 -5.91 -4.29
C VAL A 108 -10.13 -5.07 -3.63
N ARG A 109 -10.15 -5.07 -2.30
CA ARG A 109 -11.01 -4.17 -1.51
C ARG A 109 -10.14 -3.25 -0.69
N ILE A 110 -10.44 -1.96 -0.75
CA ILE A 110 -9.70 -0.96 0.02
C ILE A 110 -10.66 -0.18 0.91
N ALA A 111 -10.21 0.10 2.13
CA ALA A 111 -10.90 0.93 3.08
C ALA A 111 -9.90 1.84 3.80
N ASN A 112 -10.38 2.97 4.31
CA ASN A 112 -9.57 3.94 5.00
C ASN A 112 -10.11 4.14 6.43
N ALA A 113 -9.22 4.42 7.37
CA ALA A 113 -9.61 4.81 8.73
C ALA A 113 -10.33 6.17 8.77
N ASP A 114 -10.02 7.07 7.85
CA ASP A 114 -10.75 8.31 7.65
C ASP A 114 -11.97 8.07 6.77
N ALA A 115 -13.16 8.17 7.38
CA ALA A 115 -14.45 7.94 6.74
C ALA A 115 -14.78 8.92 5.60
N SER A 116 -14.02 10.01 5.43
CA SER A 116 -14.14 10.89 4.26
C SER A 116 -13.68 10.21 2.97
N PHE A 117 -12.88 9.15 3.07
CA PHE A 117 -12.50 8.30 1.95
C PHE A 117 -13.43 7.08 1.88
N ALA A 118 -14.37 7.11 0.94
CA ALA A 118 -15.31 6.00 0.74
C ALA A 118 -14.57 4.69 0.41
N PRO A 119 -15.00 3.53 0.94
CA PRO A 119 -14.46 2.22 0.54
C PRO A 119 -14.61 1.98 -0.96
N ASP A 120 -13.73 1.15 -1.52
CA ASP A 120 -13.67 0.89 -2.95
C ASP A 120 -13.29 -0.57 -3.24
N GLU A 121 -13.79 -1.12 -4.34
CA GLU A 121 -13.58 -2.52 -4.75
C GLU A 121 -13.42 -2.62 -6.28
N PHE A 122 -12.50 -3.49 -6.72
CA PHE A 122 -12.30 -3.81 -8.14
C PHE A 122 -11.73 -5.22 -8.33
N ALA A 123 -11.88 -5.79 -9.52
CA ALA A 123 -11.11 -6.96 -9.94
C ALA A 123 -9.87 -6.51 -10.72
N ILE A 124 -8.74 -7.19 -10.52
CA ILE A 124 -7.48 -6.87 -11.21
C ILE A 124 -7.60 -7.16 -12.71
N ALA A 125 -8.33 -8.20 -13.08
CA ALA A 125 -8.58 -8.58 -14.46
C ALA A 125 -9.32 -7.50 -15.27
N ASP A 126 -10.09 -6.64 -14.61
CA ASP A 126 -10.83 -5.54 -15.28
C ASP A 126 -9.94 -4.31 -15.56
N LEU A 127 -8.70 -4.28 -15.05
CA LEU A 127 -7.84 -3.10 -15.12
C LEU A 127 -7.06 -2.96 -16.43
N LEU A 128 -6.83 -4.08 -17.13
CA LEU A 128 -6.03 -4.14 -18.33
C LEU A 128 -6.91 -4.44 -19.56
N PRO A 129 -6.49 -4.00 -20.76
CA PRO A 129 -7.13 -4.42 -22.00
C PRO A 129 -6.86 -5.90 -22.31
N ASP A 130 -7.49 -6.43 -23.36
CA ASP A 130 -7.24 -7.77 -23.92
C ASP A 130 -5.86 -7.83 -24.60
N GLY A 131 -4.78 -7.63 -23.84
CA GLY A 131 -3.40 -7.61 -24.33
C GLY A 131 -2.46 -6.76 -23.46
N PRO A 132 -1.14 -6.93 -23.64
CA PRO A 132 -0.17 -6.17 -22.86
C PRO A 132 -0.17 -4.69 -23.25
N VAL A 133 -0.07 -3.82 -22.27
CA VAL A 133 0.22 -2.40 -22.43
C VAL A 133 1.73 -2.25 -22.65
N SER A 134 2.13 -1.98 -23.89
CA SER A 134 3.53 -1.73 -24.27
C SER A 134 3.90 -0.24 -24.29
N ASP A 135 2.91 0.65 -24.44
CA ASP A 135 3.09 2.11 -24.43
C ASP A 135 2.20 2.72 -23.34
N TRP A 136 2.77 2.83 -22.13
CA TRP A 136 2.08 3.41 -20.97
C TRP A 136 1.68 4.88 -21.18
N PRO A 137 2.53 5.76 -21.73
CA PRO A 137 2.13 7.12 -22.07
C PRO A 137 0.90 7.18 -22.99
N ASP A 138 0.89 6.43 -24.09
CA ASP A 138 -0.25 6.42 -25.01
C ASP A 138 -1.52 5.89 -24.33
N TRP A 139 -1.42 4.75 -23.64
CA TRP A 139 -2.55 4.16 -22.93
C TRP A 139 -3.11 5.09 -21.86
N THR A 140 -2.24 5.72 -21.07
CA THR A 140 -2.65 6.65 -20.00
C THR A 140 -3.29 7.92 -20.55
N LEU A 141 -2.97 8.34 -21.78
CA LEU A 141 -3.57 9.53 -22.40
C LEU A 141 -4.86 9.23 -23.17
N SER A 142 -4.98 8.04 -23.75
CA SER A 142 -6.13 7.64 -24.60
C SER A 142 -7.28 6.97 -23.84
N THR A 143 -6.99 6.39 -22.67
CA THR A 143 -7.92 5.54 -21.90
C THR A 143 -8.62 6.20 -20.68
N PRO A 144 -8.26 7.40 -20.15
CA PRO A 144 -8.86 7.92 -18.91
C PRO A 144 -10.37 8.02 -18.92
N ASN A 145 -10.96 8.45 -20.04
CA ASN A 145 -12.42 8.60 -20.17
C ASN A 145 -13.11 7.24 -20.06
N ARG A 146 -12.61 6.22 -20.75
CA ARG A 146 -13.12 4.84 -20.66
C ARG A 146 -13.04 4.32 -19.22
N LEU A 147 -11.88 4.44 -18.57
CA LEU A 147 -11.72 3.95 -17.19
C LEU A 147 -12.64 4.71 -16.23
N LYS A 148 -12.81 6.02 -16.43
CA LYS A 148 -13.73 6.83 -15.61
C LYS A 148 -15.18 6.45 -15.82
N GLU A 149 -15.61 6.20 -17.06
CA GLU A 149 -16.96 5.72 -17.40
C GLU A 149 -17.24 4.33 -16.79
N GLN A 150 -16.21 3.49 -16.67
CA GLN A 150 -16.27 2.19 -16.00
C GLN A 150 -16.14 2.28 -14.47
N GLY A 151 -15.97 3.47 -13.90
CA GLY A 151 -15.77 3.67 -12.46
C GLY A 151 -14.39 3.19 -11.94
N LEU A 152 -13.44 2.92 -12.83
CA LEU A 152 -12.10 2.45 -12.51
C LEU A 152 -11.09 3.59 -12.29
N LEU A 153 -11.49 4.84 -12.54
CA LEU A 153 -10.67 6.03 -12.34
C LEU A 153 -11.46 7.15 -11.68
N GLY A 154 -10.81 7.93 -10.81
CA GLY A 154 -11.38 9.13 -10.20
C GLY A 154 -11.68 9.02 -8.71
N THR A 155 -11.44 7.85 -8.10
CA THR A 155 -11.44 7.65 -6.65
C THR A 155 -10.01 7.63 -6.11
N TRP A 156 -9.84 7.76 -4.78
CA TRP A 156 -8.54 7.57 -4.14
C TRP A 156 -7.97 6.15 -4.35
N GLY A 157 -8.84 5.16 -4.62
CA GLY A 157 -8.45 3.81 -5.02
C GLY A 157 -7.78 3.70 -6.38
N SER A 158 -7.76 4.77 -7.19
CA SER A 158 -7.04 4.79 -8.47
C SER A 158 -5.54 4.52 -8.28
N TYR A 159 -4.95 4.91 -7.14
CA TYR A 159 -3.53 4.64 -6.85
C TYR A 159 -3.24 3.15 -6.67
N ALA A 160 -4.13 2.42 -5.97
CA ALA A 160 -4.04 0.97 -5.82
C ALA A 160 -4.28 0.26 -7.17
N ARG A 161 -5.24 0.74 -7.96
CA ARG A 161 -5.51 0.22 -9.31
C ARG A 161 -4.31 0.39 -10.23
N ALA A 162 -3.66 1.56 -10.24
CA ALA A 162 -2.48 1.80 -11.05
C ALA A 162 -1.35 0.82 -10.71
N ALA A 163 -1.07 0.61 -9.42
CA ALA A 163 -0.10 -0.40 -8.97
C ALA A 163 -0.47 -1.82 -9.44
N CYS A 164 -1.73 -2.22 -9.26
CA CYS A 164 -2.19 -3.56 -9.65
C CYS A 164 -2.14 -3.75 -11.17
N ALA A 165 -2.58 -2.76 -11.95
CA ALA A 165 -2.56 -2.80 -13.42
C ALA A 165 -1.13 -2.92 -13.93
N TYR A 166 -0.22 -2.11 -13.40
CA TYR A 166 1.18 -2.16 -13.80
C TYR A 166 1.79 -3.53 -13.50
N MET A 167 1.63 -4.05 -12.28
CA MET A 167 2.20 -5.35 -11.90
C MET A 167 1.60 -6.48 -12.72
N ALA A 168 0.28 -6.49 -12.90
CA ALA A 168 -0.40 -7.49 -13.72
C ALA A 168 0.15 -7.52 -15.15
N ASN A 169 0.35 -6.35 -15.74
CA ASN A 169 0.95 -6.22 -17.07
C ASN A 169 2.42 -6.69 -17.09
N ALA A 170 3.21 -6.30 -16.10
CA ALA A 170 4.62 -6.69 -15.97
C ALA A 170 4.78 -8.21 -15.77
N TRP A 171 3.82 -8.85 -15.11
CA TRP A 171 3.78 -10.29 -14.91
C TRP A 171 3.17 -11.06 -16.10
N ALA A 172 2.61 -10.35 -17.08
CA ALA A 172 1.85 -10.93 -18.19
C ALA A 172 0.71 -11.85 -17.71
N GLU A 173 0.08 -11.50 -16.59
CA GLU A 173 -0.99 -12.26 -15.94
C GLU A 173 -2.08 -11.32 -15.45
N THR A 174 -3.35 -11.71 -15.60
CA THR A 174 -4.50 -10.94 -15.08
C THR A 174 -5.41 -11.80 -14.24
N ASP A 175 -5.73 -13.01 -14.72
CA ASP A 175 -6.79 -13.84 -14.15
C ASP A 175 -6.30 -14.73 -12.99
N SER A 176 -5.02 -15.11 -13.01
CA SER A 176 -4.37 -15.93 -11.97
C SER A 176 -3.90 -15.13 -10.76
N ILE A 177 -3.93 -13.79 -10.85
CA ILE A 177 -3.43 -12.93 -9.79
C ILE A 177 -4.41 -12.96 -8.62
N ARG A 178 -3.89 -13.27 -7.43
CA ARG A 178 -4.62 -13.13 -6.18
C ARG A 178 -4.69 -11.64 -5.80
N GLY A 179 -5.89 -11.17 -5.56
CA GLY A 179 -6.18 -9.88 -4.98
C GLY A 179 -6.06 -9.92 -3.46
N PHE A 180 -6.53 -8.86 -2.82
CA PHE A 180 -6.30 -8.65 -1.40
C PHE A 180 -7.22 -7.60 -0.76
N ASP A 181 -7.43 -7.66 0.55
CA ASP A 181 -8.10 -6.58 1.29
C ASP A 181 -7.06 -5.67 1.95
N LEU A 182 -7.24 -4.36 1.82
CA LEU A 182 -6.32 -3.33 2.31
C LEU A 182 -7.06 -2.35 3.20
N TYR A 183 -6.53 -2.10 4.40
CA TYR A 183 -7.03 -1.06 5.29
C TYR A 183 -5.91 -0.05 5.55
N VAL A 184 -6.19 1.22 5.31
CA VAL A 184 -5.17 2.26 5.26
C VAL A 184 -5.43 3.32 6.34
N ASP A 185 -4.37 3.73 7.01
CA ASP A 185 -4.37 4.96 7.81
C ASP A 185 -3.03 5.67 7.69
N THR A 186 -3.02 6.97 7.92
CA THR A 186 -1.81 7.77 7.85
C THR A 186 -1.79 8.88 8.90
N GLN A 187 -0.62 9.10 9.47
CA GLN A 187 -0.34 10.25 10.33
C GLN A 187 0.28 11.42 9.53
N LEU A 188 0.24 11.36 8.20
CA LEU A 188 0.65 12.44 7.32
C LEU A 188 -0.38 13.57 7.35
N PRO A 189 0.03 14.84 7.56
CA PRO A 189 -0.85 15.98 7.41
C PRO A 189 -1.53 15.99 6.02
N PRO A 190 -2.86 16.19 5.95
CA PRO A 190 -3.57 16.35 4.69
C PRO A 190 -3.00 17.51 3.86
N SER A 191 -3.00 17.37 2.53
CA SER A 191 -2.71 18.45 1.57
C SER A 191 -1.34 19.15 1.71
N ALA A 192 -0.35 18.50 2.34
CA ALA A 192 0.96 19.08 2.58
C ALA A 192 2.03 18.74 1.51
N GLY A 193 1.64 18.17 0.36
CA GLY A 193 2.59 17.77 -0.69
C GLY A 193 3.52 16.61 -0.27
N LEU A 194 3.11 15.82 0.74
CA LEU A 194 3.95 14.77 1.35
C LEU A 194 3.89 13.41 0.63
N SER A 195 3.32 13.38 -0.58
CA SER A 195 3.31 12.19 -1.46
C SER A 195 2.57 10.97 -0.87
N SER A 196 1.46 11.19 -0.17
CA SER A 196 0.61 10.10 0.37
C SER A 196 0.05 9.18 -0.74
N SER A 197 -0.20 9.73 -1.93
CA SER A 197 -0.59 8.98 -3.11
C SER A 197 0.48 7.98 -3.55
N SER A 198 1.74 8.42 -3.65
CA SER A 198 2.87 7.54 -3.99
C SER A 198 3.07 6.46 -2.92
N ALA A 199 2.91 6.81 -1.63
CA ALA A 199 2.98 5.83 -0.55
C ALA A 199 1.89 4.76 -0.68
N LEU A 200 0.65 5.14 -1.04
CA LEU A 200 -0.43 4.20 -1.29
C LEU A 200 -0.14 3.32 -2.52
N THR A 201 0.36 3.89 -3.62
CA THR A 201 0.76 3.12 -4.83
C THR A 201 1.82 2.07 -4.48
N VAL A 202 2.92 2.48 -3.85
CA VAL A 202 4.02 1.58 -3.44
C VAL A 202 3.52 0.52 -2.46
N GLY A 203 2.76 0.92 -1.44
CA GLY A 203 2.18 -0.02 -0.47
C GLY A 203 1.25 -1.05 -1.11
N SER A 204 0.48 -0.65 -2.13
CA SER A 204 -0.41 -1.54 -2.88
C SER A 204 0.37 -2.52 -3.77
N ALA A 205 1.45 -2.07 -4.42
CA ALA A 205 2.32 -2.94 -5.19
C ALA A 205 2.99 -4.00 -4.31
N ILE A 206 3.49 -3.59 -3.13
CA ILE A 206 4.02 -4.50 -2.12
C ILE A 206 2.95 -5.49 -1.67
N ALA A 207 1.73 -5.02 -1.38
CA ALA A 207 0.62 -5.89 -0.99
C ALA A 207 0.32 -6.95 -2.05
N LEU A 208 0.37 -6.59 -3.33
CA LEU A 208 0.16 -7.52 -4.44
C LEU A 208 1.26 -8.58 -4.52
N HIS A 209 2.53 -8.16 -4.37
CA HIS A 209 3.67 -9.07 -4.31
C HIS A 209 3.51 -10.08 -3.16
N VAL A 210 3.16 -9.59 -1.97
CA VAL A 210 2.92 -10.43 -0.78
C VAL A 210 1.75 -11.39 -1.01
N ALA A 211 0.63 -10.92 -1.53
CA ALA A 211 -0.56 -11.74 -1.81
C ALA A 211 -0.30 -12.83 -2.87
N ASN A 212 0.69 -12.64 -3.73
CA ASN A 212 1.05 -13.58 -4.79
C ASN A 212 2.36 -14.33 -4.52
N GLU A 213 2.94 -14.19 -3.32
CA GLU A 213 4.21 -14.84 -2.92
C GLU A 213 5.36 -14.54 -3.91
N ARG A 214 5.36 -13.34 -4.50
CA ARG A 214 6.36 -12.90 -5.48
C ARG A 214 7.39 -11.99 -4.84
N THR A 215 8.66 -12.24 -5.11
CA THR A 215 9.75 -11.34 -4.76
C THR A 215 9.71 -10.06 -5.59
N PHE A 216 10.21 -8.96 -5.03
CA PHE A 216 10.40 -7.70 -5.74
C PHE A 216 11.77 -7.12 -5.41
N ASP A 217 12.39 -6.47 -6.39
CA ASP A 217 13.51 -5.59 -6.13
C ASP A 217 13.02 -4.17 -5.83
N ARG A 218 13.63 -3.53 -4.83
CA ARG A 218 13.21 -2.18 -4.40
C ARG A 218 13.46 -1.11 -5.45
N ARG A 219 14.49 -1.28 -6.27
CA ARG A 219 14.81 -0.35 -7.35
C ARG A 219 13.81 -0.53 -8.48
N GLU A 220 13.51 -1.76 -8.85
CA GLU A 220 12.45 -2.05 -9.82
C GLU A 220 11.13 -1.44 -9.35
N LEU A 221 10.73 -1.63 -8.08
CA LEU A 221 9.52 -1.02 -7.51
C LEU A 221 9.49 0.52 -7.57
N ALA A 222 10.67 1.17 -7.55
CA ALA A 222 10.80 2.62 -7.59
C ALA A 222 10.87 3.20 -9.03
N GLU A 223 11.21 2.36 -10.01
CA GLU A 223 11.25 2.70 -11.44
C GLU A 223 9.85 2.58 -12.09
N GLN A 224 8.87 2.08 -11.34
CA GLN A 224 7.46 1.83 -11.74
C GLN A 224 6.54 3.03 -11.51
#